data_AF-A0A7X4ANB0-F1
#
_entry.id   AF-A0A7X4ANB0-F1
#
_cell.length_a   1.000
_cell.length_b   1.000
_cell.length_c   1.000
_cell.angle_alpha   90.00
_cell.angle_beta   90.00
_cell.angle_gamma   90.00
#
_symmetry.space_group_name_H-M   'P 1'
#
loop_
_entity.id
_entity.type
_entity.pdbx_description
1 polymer ?
#
loop_
_entity_poly.entity_id
_entity_poly.type
_entity_poly.pdbx_seq_one_letter_code
_entity_poly.pdbx_strand_id
1 'polypeptide(L)'
;VKTHVQYTIVALIVGNAKCFLYDGIAIDAFTHNATGFGSRHLHPATDAEIIAAITRILREARKRVRDDFLIVVNANRTKPIPYAEYVNGSVMEPGQDYPGGYTYRGLQELDDTLIWNDKNLRSPQINWSSVILIEDQPPDSPDNLRWVRLFTTRGIILADAYVEVHHTPSHVVEKKELWYSFWDAPLGHPIGEKGQLYNGREGLFIREFTNGWAVYNRSGKAQDIQLPEEVSGWSSGVKDKRWHTLADLDGEIYLKAETGLETPPTADVNGDGVVNIQDLVIVANALGEAAPDLNGDGVVNIQDLVIVANAF
;
A
#
# COMPACT_ATOMS: atom_id res chain seq x y z
N VAL A 1 0.89 26.57 -21.40
CA VAL A 1 -0.15 25.55 -21.09
C VAL A 1 -1.56 26.15 -21.19
N LYS A 2 -2.57 25.44 -21.73
CA LYS A 2 -3.91 25.98 -21.98
C LYS A 2 -4.68 26.22 -20.67
N THR A 3 -4.94 27.49 -20.33
CA THR A 3 -5.60 27.90 -19.09
C THR A 3 -7.01 27.31 -18.89
N HIS A 4 -7.78 27.15 -19.98
CA HIS A 4 -9.12 26.55 -19.90
C HIS A 4 -9.07 25.09 -19.41
N VAL A 5 -8.07 24.30 -19.84
CA VAL A 5 -7.90 22.91 -19.39
C VAL A 5 -7.62 22.85 -17.89
N GLN A 6 -6.76 23.75 -17.38
CA GLN A 6 -6.49 23.83 -15.94
C GLN A 6 -7.77 24.12 -15.14
N TYR A 7 -8.61 25.05 -15.61
CA TYR A 7 -9.88 25.35 -14.95
C TYR A 7 -10.84 24.16 -14.95
N THR A 8 -10.96 23.46 -16.08
CA THR A 8 -11.80 22.27 -16.19
C THR A 8 -11.34 21.18 -15.22
N ILE A 9 -10.04 20.92 -15.12
CA ILE A 9 -9.50 19.92 -14.18
C ILE A 9 -9.82 20.34 -12.73
N VAL A 10 -9.58 21.60 -12.34
CA VAL A 10 -9.93 22.08 -11.00
C VAL A 10 -11.43 21.90 -10.72
N ALA A 11 -12.30 22.21 -11.69
CA ALA A 11 -13.74 22.05 -11.53
C ALA A 11 -14.13 20.58 -11.33
N LEU A 12 -13.50 19.64 -12.03
CA LEU A 12 -13.73 18.20 -11.87
C LEU A 12 -13.31 17.71 -10.48
N ILE A 13 -12.12 18.11 -10.00
CA ILE A 13 -11.65 17.74 -8.66
C ILE A 13 -12.61 18.26 -7.59
N VAL A 14 -12.99 19.54 -7.69
CA VAL A 14 -13.92 20.17 -6.74
C VAL A 14 -15.32 19.56 -6.83
N GLY A 15 -15.78 19.19 -8.02
CA GLY A 15 -17.05 18.50 -8.23
C GLY A 15 -17.11 17.17 -7.50
N ASN A 16 -16.07 16.33 -7.65
CA ASN A 16 -15.97 15.04 -6.96
C ASN A 16 -15.90 15.21 -5.43
N ALA A 17 -15.18 16.21 -4.93
CA ALA A 17 -15.15 16.48 -3.50
C ALA A 17 -16.50 16.92 -2.94
N LYS A 18 -17.31 17.64 -3.72
CA LYS A 18 -18.60 18.20 -3.29
C LYS A 18 -19.78 17.24 -3.43
N CYS A 19 -19.66 16.15 -4.19
CA CYS A 19 -20.74 15.17 -4.27
C CYS A 19 -20.79 14.23 -3.06
N PHE A 20 -19.75 14.22 -2.21
CA PHE A 20 -19.64 13.35 -1.02
C PHE A 20 -19.74 11.84 -1.32
N LEU A 21 -19.57 11.44 -2.58
CA LEU A 21 -19.53 10.02 -2.99
C LEU A 21 -18.14 9.41 -2.89
N TYR A 22 -17.10 10.25 -2.84
CA TYR A 22 -15.71 9.80 -2.87
C TYR A 22 -14.92 10.50 -1.76
N ASP A 23 -13.99 9.76 -1.18
CA ASP A 23 -13.03 10.31 -0.22
C ASP A 23 -11.84 11.00 -0.90
N GLY A 24 -11.65 10.75 -2.19
CA GLY A 24 -10.57 11.35 -2.94
C GLY A 24 -10.60 11.06 -4.43
N ILE A 25 -9.47 11.35 -5.06
CA ILE A 25 -9.20 11.04 -6.46
C ILE A 25 -7.80 10.44 -6.62
N ALA A 26 -7.66 9.58 -7.63
CA ALA A 26 -6.36 9.16 -8.16
C ALA A 26 -6.14 9.85 -9.52
N ILE A 27 -5.03 10.56 -9.67
CA ILE A 27 -4.66 11.24 -10.92
C ILE A 27 -3.56 10.45 -11.62
N ASP A 28 -3.90 9.89 -12.78
CA ASP A 28 -2.99 9.08 -13.57
C ASP A 28 -1.96 9.93 -14.36
N ALA A 29 -0.93 9.29 -14.90
CA ALA A 29 0.14 9.88 -15.72
C ALA A 29 0.93 11.01 -15.03
N PHE A 30 1.19 10.85 -13.73
CA PHE A 30 1.95 11.81 -12.91
C PHE A 30 3.47 11.56 -12.89
N THR A 31 3.94 10.64 -13.71
CA THR A 31 5.37 10.31 -13.82
C THR A 31 6.20 11.51 -14.26
N HIS A 32 7.45 11.52 -13.79
CA HIS A 32 8.41 12.59 -14.06
C HIS A 32 7.86 13.98 -13.64
N ASN A 33 7.20 14.06 -12.49
CA ASN A 33 6.51 15.28 -12.02
C ASN A 33 5.40 15.73 -12.98
N ALA A 34 4.57 14.78 -13.45
CA ALA A 34 3.45 15.00 -14.36
C ALA A 34 3.83 15.56 -15.74
N THR A 35 5.09 15.41 -16.15
CA THR A 35 5.51 15.72 -17.53
C THR A 35 5.18 14.60 -18.52
N GLY A 36 4.67 13.48 -18.02
CA GLY A 36 4.03 12.40 -18.77
C GLY A 36 5.00 11.35 -19.34
N PHE A 37 4.40 10.27 -19.87
CA PHE A 37 5.08 9.18 -20.58
C PHE A 37 5.01 9.36 -22.08
N GLY A 38 6.11 9.07 -22.78
CA GLY A 38 6.15 9.02 -24.24
C GLY A 38 5.76 10.35 -24.88
N SER A 39 6.07 10.57 -26.15
CA SER A 39 5.57 11.76 -26.88
C SER A 39 5.87 13.13 -26.23
N ARG A 40 6.76 13.22 -25.23
CA ARG A 40 7.17 14.47 -24.58
C ARG A 40 7.68 15.49 -25.60
N HIS A 41 8.33 14.97 -26.65
CA HIS A 41 8.79 15.70 -27.82
C HIS A 41 7.68 16.26 -28.71
N LEU A 42 6.45 15.73 -28.60
CA LEU A 42 5.25 16.23 -29.29
C LEU A 42 4.57 17.39 -28.55
N HIS A 43 4.98 17.67 -27.31
CA HIS A 43 4.39 18.73 -26.49
C HIS A 43 5.32 19.97 -26.43
N PRO A 44 4.87 21.13 -26.94
CA PRO A 44 5.70 22.32 -27.03
C PRO A 44 5.97 23.02 -25.69
N ALA A 45 5.26 22.66 -24.62
CA ALA A 45 5.48 23.22 -23.29
C ALA A 45 6.75 22.62 -22.66
N THR A 46 7.49 23.40 -21.89
CA THR A 46 8.64 22.96 -21.08
C THR A 46 8.19 22.22 -19.81
N ASP A 47 9.07 21.44 -19.18
CA ASP A 47 8.76 20.75 -17.93
C ASP A 47 8.39 21.75 -16.82
N ALA A 48 9.10 22.87 -16.75
CA ALA A 48 8.80 23.95 -15.82
C ALA A 48 7.38 24.52 -16.01
N GLU A 49 6.93 24.70 -17.25
CA GLU A 49 5.57 25.17 -17.53
C GLU A 49 4.50 24.14 -17.17
N ILE A 50 4.77 22.85 -17.39
CA ILE A 50 3.88 21.76 -16.99
C ILE A 50 3.80 21.70 -15.46
N ILE A 51 4.95 21.69 -14.79
CA ILE A 51 5.03 21.67 -13.33
C ILE A 51 4.30 22.87 -12.72
N ALA A 52 4.50 24.07 -13.27
CA ALA A 52 3.79 25.26 -12.82
C ALA A 52 2.27 25.16 -13.02
N ALA A 53 1.83 24.57 -14.14
CA ALA A 53 0.41 24.36 -14.42
C ALA A 53 -0.23 23.34 -13.47
N ILE A 54 0.43 22.20 -13.22
CA ILE A 54 -0.04 21.16 -12.30
C ILE A 54 -0.05 21.68 -10.86
N THR A 55 1.02 22.38 -10.44
CA THR A 55 1.09 23.06 -9.13
C THR A 55 -0.09 24.00 -8.96
N ARG A 56 -0.43 24.79 -9.99
CA ARG A 56 -1.60 25.68 -9.94
C ARG A 56 -2.90 24.90 -9.81
N ILE A 57 -3.08 23.81 -10.55
CA ILE A 57 -4.28 22.96 -10.46
C ILE A 57 -4.44 22.42 -9.03
N LEU A 58 -3.41 21.77 -8.50
CA LEU A 58 -3.45 21.15 -7.17
C LEU A 58 -3.67 22.19 -6.07
N ARG A 59 -2.95 23.31 -6.12
CA ARG A 59 -3.11 24.41 -5.17
C ARG A 59 -4.52 25.01 -5.21
N GLU A 60 -5.08 25.25 -6.40
CA GLU A 60 -6.42 25.81 -6.51
C GLU A 60 -7.51 24.82 -6.13
N ALA A 61 -7.32 23.52 -6.38
CA ALA A 61 -8.20 22.48 -5.90
C ALA A 61 -8.18 22.40 -4.37
N ARG A 62 -6.99 22.38 -3.75
CA ARG A 62 -6.82 22.31 -2.28
C ARG A 62 -7.47 23.46 -1.52
N LYS A 63 -7.57 24.65 -2.12
CA LYS A 63 -8.32 25.78 -1.54
C LYS A 63 -9.84 25.58 -1.50
N ARG A 64 -10.38 24.58 -2.20
CA ARG A 64 -11.81 24.47 -2.53
C ARG A 64 -12.42 23.10 -2.21
N VAL A 65 -11.58 22.12 -1.87
CA VAL A 65 -12.00 20.81 -1.38
C VAL A 65 -11.88 20.78 0.15
N ARG A 66 -12.53 19.81 0.77
CA ARG A 66 -12.41 19.51 2.20
C ARG A 66 -10.97 19.11 2.56
N ASP A 67 -10.51 19.42 3.77
CA ASP A 67 -9.11 19.22 4.18
C ASP A 67 -8.67 17.76 4.20
N ASP A 68 -9.63 16.86 4.41
CA ASP A 68 -9.54 15.40 4.42
C ASP A 68 -9.72 14.76 3.04
N PHE A 69 -9.99 15.53 1.98
CA PHE A 69 -10.12 14.98 0.63
C PHE A 69 -8.78 14.42 0.14
N LEU A 70 -8.73 13.14 -0.21
CA LEU A 70 -7.50 12.48 -0.62
C LEU A 70 -7.17 12.82 -2.08
N ILE A 71 -5.90 13.15 -2.33
CA ILE A 71 -5.38 13.28 -3.70
C ILE A 71 -4.18 12.34 -3.82
N VAL A 72 -4.33 11.29 -4.61
CA VAL A 72 -3.29 10.31 -4.92
C VAL A 72 -2.86 10.50 -6.37
N VAL A 73 -1.59 10.29 -6.68
CA VAL A 73 -1.06 10.45 -8.04
C VAL A 73 -0.32 9.22 -8.52
N ASN A 74 -0.44 8.84 -9.79
CA ASN A 74 0.38 7.76 -10.36
C ASN A 74 1.76 8.29 -10.74
N ALA A 75 2.70 8.29 -9.79
CA ALA A 75 4.06 8.77 -10.01
C ALA A 75 5.05 7.64 -10.35
N ASN A 76 4.62 6.37 -10.42
CA ASN A 76 5.51 5.23 -10.68
C ASN A 76 6.75 5.26 -9.77
N ARG A 77 7.94 5.20 -10.36
CA ARG A 77 9.23 5.23 -9.65
C ARG A 77 9.69 6.64 -9.28
N THR A 78 8.88 7.66 -9.55
CA THR A 78 9.29 9.07 -9.37
C THR A 78 8.69 9.66 -8.12
N LYS A 79 9.46 10.50 -7.44
CA LYS A 79 9.01 11.27 -6.29
C LYS A 79 8.32 12.54 -6.78
N PRO A 80 7.03 12.80 -6.48
CA PRO A 80 6.32 14.00 -6.89
C PRO A 80 6.73 15.22 -6.03
N ILE A 81 8.04 15.55 -6.00
CA ILE A 81 8.65 16.55 -5.11
C ILE A 81 7.92 17.92 -5.16
N PRO A 82 7.60 18.50 -6.32
CA PRO A 82 6.95 19.81 -6.39
C PRO A 82 5.52 19.81 -5.84
N TYR A 83 4.93 18.64 -5.63
CA TYR A 83 3.51 18.46 -5.29
C TYR A 83 3.29 17.89 -3.89
N ALA A 84 4.37 17.68 -3.12
CA ALA A 84 4.34 16.97 -1.85
C ALA A 84 3.33 17.53 -0.85
N GLU A 85 3.18 18.86 -0.79
CA GLU A 85 2.23 19.53 0.11
C GLU A 85 0.75 19.34 -0.27
N TYR A 86 0.48 18.93 -1.51
CA TYR A 86 -0.88 18.81 -2.06
C TYR A 86 -1.36 17.37 -2.22
N VAL A 87 -0.46 16.39 -2.13
CA VAL A 87 -0.72 14.99 -2.49
C VAL A 87 -0.58 14.12 -1.26
N ASN A 88 -1.53 13.22 -1.04
CA ASN A 88 -1.56 12.26 0.05
C ASN A 88 -0.75 11.00 -0.26
N GLY A 89 -0.62 10.63 -1.53
CA GLY A 89 -0.15 9.31 -1.87
C GLY A 89 0.34 9.17 -3.29
N SER A 90 1.02 8.05 -3.54
CA SER A 90 1.42 7.67 -4.90
C SER A 90 1.01 6.25 -5.21
N VAL A 91 0.48 6.06 -6.42
CA VAL A 91 0.42 4.77 -7.10
C VAL A 91 1.75 4.53 -7.80
N MET A 92 2.29 3.32 -7.69
CA MET A 92 3.47 2.86 -8.39
C MET A 92 3.14 1.66 -9.26
N GLU A 93 3.26 1.81 -10.59
CA GLU A 93 3.09 0.72 -11.56
C GLU A 93 4.39 0.43 -12.31
N PRO A 94 5.44 -0.02 -11.60
CA PRO A 94 6.81 0.22 -12.01
C PRO A 94 7.28 -0.53 -13.26
N GLY A 95 6.47 -1.38 -13.87
CA GLY A 95 6.91 -2.31 -14.92
C GLY A 95 7.87 -3.36 -14.37
N GLN A 96 8.07 -4.44 -15.12
CA GLN A 96 9.23 -5.31 -14.89
C GLN A 96 10.49 -4.61 -15.42
N ASP A 97 11.64 -4.83 -14.78
CA ASP A 97 12.93 -4.31 -15.26
C ASP A 97 13.49 -5.14 -16.43
N TYR A 98 13.14 -6.42 -16.49
CA TYR A 98 13.52 -7.36 -17.54
C TYR A 98 12.48 -8.50 -17.62
N PRO A 99 12.42 -9.28 -18.72
CA PRO A 99 11.56 -10.45 -18.80
C PRO A 99 11.88 -11.44 -17.67
N GLY A 100 10.98 -11.57 -16.69
CA GLY A 100 11.19 -12.39 -15.50
C GLY A 100 11.28 -11.64 -14.17
N GLY A 101 11.20 -10.31 -14.17
CA GLY A 101 10.94 -9.53 -12.94
C GLY A 101 11.80 -8.29 -12.76
N TYR A 102 12.39 -8.15 -11.57
CA TYR A 102 12.96 -6.90 -11.07
C TYR A 102 14.44 -7.03 -10.71
N THR A 103 15.21 -5.99 -10.96
CA THR A 103 16.62 -5.87 -10.59
C THR A 103 16.77 -5.31 -9.17
N TYR A 104 17.91 -5.58 -8.51
CA TYR A 104 18.22 -4.95 -7.21
C TYR A 104 18.17 -3.43 -7.26
N ARG A 105 18.72 -2.83 -8.33
CA ARG A 105 18.70 -1.39 -8.52
C ARG A 105 17.26 -0.88 -8.63
N GLY A 106 16.43 -1.54 -9.43
CA GLY A 106 15.03 -1.18 -9.57
C GLY A 106 14.28 -1.27 -8.25
N LEU A 107 14.47 -2.34 -7.48
CA LEU A 107 13.88 -2.49 -6.15
C LEU A 107 14.37 -1.43 -5.16
N GLN A 108 15.66 -1.06 -5.20
CA GLN A 108 16.20 0.04 -4.39
C GLN A 108 15.57 1.40 -4.74
N GLU A 109 15.37 1.68 -6.03
CA GLU A 109 14.70 2.89 -6.49
C GLU A 109 13.24 2.93 -6.03
N LEU A 110 12.55 1.78 -6.06
CA LEU A 110 11.21 1.66 -5.49
C LEU A 110 11.21 1.91 -3.98
N ASP A 111 12.14 1.31 -3.22
CA ASP A 111 12.24 1.45 -1.76
C ASP A 111 12.41 2.91 -1.37
N ASP A 112 13.38 3.56 -2.01
CA ASP A 112 13.68 4.98 -1.82
C ASP A 112 12.46 5.87 -2.14
N THR A 113 11.66 5.50 -3.15
CA THR A 113 10.44 6.24 -3.49
C THR A 113 9.33 6.01 -2.46
N LEU A 114 9.09 4.77 -2.01
CA LEU A 114 8.07 4.49 -0.98
C LEU A 114 8.39 5.20 0.34
N ILE A 115 9.64 5.08 0.80
CA ILE A 115 10.11 5.74 2.03
C ILE A 115 9.99 7.25 1.91
N TRP A 116 10.35 7.82 0.76
CA TRP A 116 10.21 9.26 0.54
C TRP A 116 8.75 9.68 0.56
N ASN A 117 7.85 8.93 -0.09
CA ASN A 117 6.43 9.27 -0.11
C ASN A 117 5.81 9.24 1.29
N ASP A 118 6.06 8.18 2.05
CA ASP A 118 5.59 8.03 3.43
C ASP A 118 6.00 9.20 4.33
N LYS A 119 7.24 9.71 4.13
CA LYS A 119 7.78 10.81 4.93
C LYS A 119 7.36 12.21 4.47
N ASN A 120 7.14 12.42 3.17
CA ASN A 120 7.07 13.77 2.60
C ASN A 120 5.69 14.14 2.05
N LEU A 121 4.81 13.16 1.80
CA LEU A 121 3.45 13.43 1.34
C LEU A 121 2.52 13.79 2.50
N ARG A 122 1.40 14.42 2.16
CA ARG A 122 0.38 14.87 3.10
C ARG A 122 -0.27 13.69 3.82
N SER A 123 -0.49 13.82 5.13
CA SER A 123 -1.26 12.87 5.93
C SER A 123 -2.77 12.88 5.57
N PRO A 124 -3.47 11.74 5.61
CA PRO A 124 -2.92 10.39 5.74
C PRO A 124 -2.16 10.00 4.46
N GLN A 125 -1.06 9.26 4.61
CA GLN A 125 -0.27 8.77 3.48
C GLN A 125 -0.92 7.54 2.86
N ILE A 126 -1.13 7.58 1.54
CA ILE A 126 -1.72 6.46 0.79
C ILE A 126 -0.72 5.96 -0.25
N ASN A 127 0.12 5.02 0.15
CA ASN A 127 1.08 4.42 -0.76
C ASN A 127 0.49 3.15 -1.39
N TRP A 128 0.62 3.04 -2.71
CA TRP A 128 0.17 1.87 -3.47
C TRP A 128 1.32 1.43 -4.36
N SER A 129 1.75 0.18 -4.22
CA SER A 129 2.78 -0.43 -5.06
C SER A 129 2.22 -1.64 -5.80
N SER A 130 2.28 -1.63 -7.12
CA SER A 130 1.87 -2.78 -7.92
C SER A 130 3.06 -3.70 -8.24
N VAL A 131 2.76 -4.98 -8.39
CA VAL A 131 3.69 -6.01 -8.87
C VAL A 131 3.13 -6.62 -10.15
N ILE A 132 3.97 -6.69 -11.18
CA ILE A 132 3.64 -7.34 -12.45
C ILE A 132 4.30 -8.71 -12.43
N LEU A 133 3.45 -9.74 -12.43
CA LEU A 133 3.87 -11.12 -12.46
C LEU A 133 4.52 -11.48 -13.80
N ILE A 134 5.33 -12.53 -13.78
CA ILE A 134 5.95 -13.11 -14.96
C ILE A 134 4.84 -13.70 -15.84
N GLU A 135 4.67 -13.12 -17.03
CA GLU A 135 3.54 -13.42 -17.93
C GLU A 135 3.55 -14.86 -18.45
N ASP A 136 4.74 -15.43 -18.70
CA ASP A 136 4.89 -16.80 -19.23
C ASP A 136 4.77 -17.89 -18.16
N GLN A 137 4.46 -17.52 -16.92
CA GLN A 137 4.22 -18.43 -15.81
C GLN A 137 2.81 -18.27 -15.22
N PRO A 138 2.23 -19.35 -14.66
CA PRO A 138 1.01 -19.26 -13.86
C PRO A 138 1.16 -18.29 -12.68
N PRO A 139 0.08 -17.59 -12.26
CA PRO A 139 0.12 -16.68 -11.11
C PRO A 139 0.60 -17.31 -9.79
N ASP A 140 0.43 -18.61 -9.63
CA ASP A 140 0.81 -19.42 -8.47
C ASP A 140 2.16 -20.15 -8.65
N SER A 141 2.93 -19.82 -9.69
CA SER A 141 4.28 -20.37 -9.87
C SER A 141 5.20 -19.97 -8.71
N PRO A 142 6.24 -20.77 -8.38
CA PRO A 142 7.18 -20.43 -7.32
C PRO A 142 7.83 -19.04 -7.46
N ASP A 143 8.16 -18.62 -8.70
CA ASP A 143 8.75 -17.30 -8.94
C ASP A 143 7.73 -16.16 -8.77
N ASN A 144 6.49 -16.34 -9.23
CA ASN A 144 5.45 -15.34 -9.05
C ASN A 144 5.04 -15.19 -7.59
N LEU A 145 4.91 -16.30 -6.86
CA LEU A 145 4.66 -16.27 -5.42
C LEU A 145 5.79 -15.58 -4.67
N ARG A 146 7.05 -15.74 -5.09
CA ARG A 146 8.19 -15.01 -4.53
C ARG A 146 8.04 -13.50 -4.73
N TRP A 147 7.63 -13.04 -5.92
CA TRP A 147 7.39 -11.61 -6.16
C TRP A 147 6.23 -11.06 -5.32
N VAL A 148 5.14 -11.82 -5.16
CA VAL A 148 4.03 -11.45 -4.28
C VAL A 148 4.51 -11.26 -2.84
N ARG A 149 5.25 -12.23 -2.30
CA ARG A 149 5.78 -12.14 -0.93
C ARG A 149 6.73 -10.97 -0.75
N LEU A 150 7.67 -10.78 -1.68
CA LEU A 150 8.62 -9.67 -1.65
C LEU A 150 7.91 -8.32 -1.66
N PHE A 151 6.99 -8.08 -2.60
CA PHE A 151 6.30 -6.79 -2.71
C PHE A 151 5.36 -6.54 -1.52
N THR A 152 4.66 -7.56 -1.05
CA THR A 152 3.79 -7.47 0.13
C THR A 152 4.58 -7.05 1.36
N THR A 153 5.59 -7.84 1.73
CA THR A 153 6.41 -7.57 2.93
C THR A 153 7.14 -6.24 2.83
N ARG A 154 7.72 -5.92 1.67
CA ARG A 154 8.31 -4.61 1.38
C ARG A 154 7.31 -3.47 1.59
N GLY A 155 6.09 -3.58 1.08
CA GLY A 155 5.06 -2.55 1.19
C GLY A 155 4.71 -2.24 2.66
N ILE A 156 4.39 -3.28 3.43
CA ILE A 156 4.00 -3.14 4.84
C ILE A 156 5.18 -2.80 5.76
N ILE A 157 6.42 -3.16 5.40
CA ILE A 157 7.60 -2.79 6.20
C ILE A 157 7.99 -1.34 5.97
N LEU A 158 7.95 -0.84 4.73
CA LEU A 158 8.50 0.46 4.40
C LEU A 158 7.52 1.62 4.57
N ALA A 159 6.22 1.41 4.30
CA ALA A 159 5.33 2.54 4.01
C ALA A 159 3.83 2.27 4.22
N ASP A 160 3.46 1.20 4.97
CA ASP A 160 2.06 0.73 5.09
C ASP A 160 1.36 0.64 3.72
N ALA A 161 2.11 0.25 2.69
CA ALA A 161 1.63 0.39 1.32
C ALA A 161 0.64 -0.73 0.96
N TYR A 162 -0.43 -0.35 0.25
CA TYR A 162 -1.29 -1.30 -0.45
C TYR A 162 -0.52 -1.96 -1.60
N VAL A 163 -0.74 -3.25 -1.80
CA VAL A 163 -0.09 -4.02 -2.86
C VAL A 163 -1.14 -4.58 -3.81
N GLU A 164 -0.98 -4.27 -5.09
CA GLU A 164 -1.83 -4.76 -6.17
C GLU A 164 -1.02 -5.70 -7.07
N VAL A 165 -1.61 -6.82 -7.44
CA VAL A 165 -0.97 -7.81 -8.31
C VAL A 165 -1.59 -7.74 -9.70
N HIS A 166 -0.76 -7.44 -10.70
CA HIS A 166 -1.13 -7.50 -12.11
C HIS A 166 -0.57 -8.78 -12.73
N HIS A 167 -1.46 -9.54 -13.35
CA HIS A 167 -1.09 -10.57 -14.32
C HIS A 167 -1.88 -10.32 -15.58
N THR A 168 -1.20 -9.88 -16.63
CA THR A 168 -1.77 -9.78 -17.97
C THR A 168 -1.11 -10.84 -18.84
N PRO A 169 -1.60 -12.10 -18.85
CA PRO A 169 -1.16 -13.04 -19.86
C PRO A 169 -1.51 -12.45 -21.22
N SER A 170 -0.61 -12.56 -22.19
CA SER A 170 -0.71 -11.95 -23.53
C SER A 170 -1.94 -12.41 -24.35
N HIS A 171 -2.81 -13.25 -23.77
CA HIS A 171 -3.96 -13.89 -24.40
C HIS A 171 -5.28 -13.85 -23.58
N VAL A 172 -5.35 -13.15 -22.44
CA VAL A 172 -6.57 -13.11 -21.61
C VAL A 172 -7.10 -11.69 -21.45
N VAL A 173 -8.38 -11.50 -21.78
CA VAL A 173 -9.10 -10.21 -21.81
C VAL A 173 -9.63 -9.79 -20.43
N GLU A 174 -9.57 -10.68 -19.43
CA GLU A 174 -10.05 -10.41 -18.08
C GLU A 174 -8.89 -10.21 -17.10
N LYS A 175 -8.77 -9.00 -16.56
CA LYS A 175 -8.04 -8.73 -15.32
C LYS A 175 -8.77 -9.48 -14.20
N LYS A 176 -8.27 -10.63 -13.77
CA LYS A 176 -8.69 -11.21 -12.49
C LYS A 176 -7.88 -10.53 -11.40
N GLU A 177 -8.56 -9.89 -10.47
CA GLU A 177 -7.94 -9.53 -9.19
C GLU A 177 -7.54 -10.85 -8.51
N LEU A 178 -6.23 -11.01 -8.28
CA LEU A 178 -5.65 -12.23 -7.73
C LEU A 178 -5.53 -12.05 -6.22
N TRP A 179 -6.26 -12.85 -5.45
CA TRP A 179 -6.07 -12.96 -4.01
C TRP A 179 -5.10 -14.10 -3.70
N TYR A 180 -4.16 -13.85 -2.79
CA TYR A 180 -3.14 -14.83 -2.40
C TYR A 180 -3.30 -15.20 -0.93
N SER A 181 -3.23 -16.49 -0.62
CA SER A 181 -3.28 -16.98 0.77
C SER A 181 -2.17 -16.41 1.66
N PHE A 182 -1.11 -15.87 1.06
CA PHE A 182 -0.09 -15.11 1.78
C PHE A 182 -0.67 -13.90 2.54
N TRP A 183 -1.72 -13.27 2.00
CA TRP A 183 -2.41 -12.13 2.60
C TRP A 183 -3.40 -12.52 3.69
N ASP A 184 -3.74 -13.81 3.80
CA ASP A 184 -4.58 -14.33 4.90
C ASP A 184 -3.76 -14.53 6.19
N ALA A 185 -2.46 -14.21 6.19
CA ALA A 185 -1.63 -14.28 7.38
C ALA A 185 -2.20 -13.36 8.48
N PRO A 186 -2.53 -13.88 9.67
CA PRO A 186 -3.08 -13.08 10.77
C PRO A 186 -1.96 -12.28 11.47
N LEU A 187 -1.26 -11.42 10.74
CA LEU A 187 -0.08 -10.69 11.20
C LEU A 187 -0.42 -9.60 12.23
N GLY A 188 -1.68 -9.15 12.27
CA GLY A 188 -2.14 -8.09 13.16
C GLY A 188 -1.63 -6.70 12.74
N HIS A 189 -1.62 -5.75 13.67
CA HIS A 189 -1.22 -4.37 13.38
C HIS A 189 0.26 -4.12 13.66
N PRO A 190 0.87 -3.14 12.97
CA PRO A 190 2.27 -2.80 13.21
C PRO A 190 2.48 -2.24 14.62
N ILE A 191 3.56 -2.69 15.28
CA ILE A 191 4.05 -2.13 16.54
C ILE A 191 5.53 -1.73 16.47
N GLY A 192 6.25 -2.22 15.45
CA GLY A 192 7.61 -1.82 15.13
C GLY A 192 7.66 -0.63 14.15
N GLU A 193 8.77 0.10 14.21
CA GLU A 193 9.08 1.20 13.30
C GLU A 193 9.21 0.73 11.84
N LYS A 194 8.85 1.61 10.90
CA LYS A 194 9.00 1.37 9.46
C LYS A 194 10.47 1.28 9.05
N GLY A 195 10.75 0.47 8.03
CA GLY A 195 12.03 0.47 7.31
C GLY A 195 13.26 0.04 8.11
N GLN A 196 13.10 -0.67 9.22
CA GLN A 196 14.22 -1.15 10.02
C GLN A 196 15.02 -2.22 9.28
N LEU A 197 16.36 -2.10 9.33
CA LEU A 197 17.27 -3.16 8.89
C LEU A 197 17.41 -4.21 10.00
N TYR A 198 17.35 -5.49 9.63
CA TYR A 198 17.61 -6.57 10.57
C TYR A 198 19.09 -6.59 10.96
N ASN A 199 19.39 -6.30 12.24
CA ASN A 199 20.75 -6.24 12.79
C ASN A 199 21.72 -5.38 11.95
N GLY A 200 21.22 -4.30 11.34
CA GLY A 200 22.01 -3.40 10.49
C GLY A 200 22.52 -4.03 9.18
N ARG A 201 22.00 -5.20 8.77
CA ARG A 201 22.40 -5.86 7.53
C ARG A 201 21.75 -5.18 6.33
N GLU A 202 22.58 -4.71 5.40
CA GLU A 202 22.10 -4.08 4.17
C GLU A 202 21.21 -5.03 3.35
N GLY A 203 20.08 -4.52 2.87
CA GLY A 203 19.16 -5.27 2.02
C GLY A 203 18.29 -6.29 2.75
N LEU A 204 18.34 -6.37 4.08
CA LEU A 204 17.50 -7.25 4.88
C LEU A 204 16.71 -6.43 5.89
N PHE A 205 15.39 -6.44 5.76
CA PHE A 205 14.50 -5.55 6.51
C PHE A 205 13.51 -6.35 7.33
N ILE A 206 13.10 -5.79 8.46
CA ILE A 206 12.16 -6.39 9.39
C ILE A 206 11.23 -5.33 9.94
N ARG A 207 9.98 -5.70 10.22
CA ARG A 207 9.08 -4.91 11.05
C ARG A 207 8.25 -5.82 11.93
N GLU A 208 8.08 -5.41 13.18
CA GLU A 208 7.27 -6.11 14.17
C GLU A 208 5.80 -5.68 14.08
N PHE A 209 4.94 -6.67 14.21
CA PHE A 209 3.50 -6.57 14.30
C PHE A 209 3.05 -7.33 15.55
N THR A 210 1.83 -7.10 16.03
CA THR A 210 1.34 -7.75 17.25
C THR A 210 1.50 -9.26 17.24
N ASN A 211 1.23 -9.89 16.11
CA ASN A 211 1.24 -11.34 15.98
C ASN A 211 2.52 -11.91 15.38
N GLY A 212 3.53 -11.09 15.12
CA GLY A 212 4.78 -11.58 14.56
C GLY A 212 5.62 -10.54 13.83
N TRP A 213 6.32 -10.99 12.79
CA TRP A 213 7.24 -10.14 12.04
C TRP A 213 7.05 -10.35 10.54
N ALA A 214 7.08 -9.25 9.79
CA ALA A 214 7.34 -9.31 8.36
C ALA A 214 8.84 -9.13 8.13
N VAL A 215 9.42 -9.89 7.19
CA VAL A 215 10.83 -9.75 6.78
C VAL A 215 10.91 -9.83 5.26
N TYR A 216 11.72 -8.98 4.64
CA TYR A 216 12.07 -9.12 3.22
C TYR A 216 13.57 -9.02 2.98
N ASN A 217 14.04 -9.76 1.99
CA ASN A 217 15.45 -9.90 1.67
C ASN A 217 15.71 -9.54 0.21
N ARG A 218 16.58 -8.56 0.00
CA ARG A 218 17.18 -8.16 -1.27
C ARG A 218 18.69 -7.95 -1.13
N SER A 219 19.32 -8.70 -0.24
CA SER A 219 20.74 -8.54 0.12
C SER A 219 21.70 -9.17 -0.89
N GLY A 220 21.20 -9.86 -1.91
CA GLY A 220 22.01 -10.53 -2.93
C GLY A 220 22.31 -11.99 -2.62
N LYS A 221 21.80 -12.52 -1.50
CA LYS A 221 21.94 -13.92 -1.08
C LYS A 221 20.91 -14.29 -0.02
N ALA A 222 20.69 -15.59 0.18
CA ALA A 222 19.89 -16.09 1.29
C ALA A 222 20.49 -15.63 2.64
N GLN A 223 19.63 -15.35 3.61
CA GLN A 223 20.01 -14.85 4.92
C GLN A 223 19.41 -15.70 6.02
N ASP A 224 20.24 -16.06 7.00
CA ASP A 224 19.76 -16.64 8.25
C ASP A 224 19.39 -15.53 9.23
N ILE A 225 18.17 -15.61 9.74
CA ILE A 225 17.61 -14.72 10.74
C ILE A 225 17.29 -15.50 12.01
N GLN A 226 17.41 -14.82 13.14
CA GLN A 226 17.07 -15.34 14.46
C GLN A 226 16.06 -14.39 15.09
N LEU A 227 14.83 -14.85 15.29
CA LEU A 227 13.76 -14.05 15.85
C LEU A 227 13.74 -14.12 17.39
N PRO A 228 13.18 -13.10 18.07
CA PRO A 228 13.19 -13.00 19.54
C PRO A 228 12.45 -14.14 20.26
N GLU A 229 11.61 -14.88 19.55
CA GLU A 229 10.88 -16.06 20.03
C GLU A 229 10.75 -17.14 18.94
N GLU A 230 10.19 -18.30 19.32
CA GLU A 230 9.87 -19.35 18.36
C GLU A 230 8.63 -18.94 17.58
N VAL A 231 8.77 -18.93 16.26
CA VAL A 231 7.72 -18.52 15.33
C VAL A 231 7.64 -19.47 14.14
N SER A 232 6.52 -19.41 13.45
CA SER A 232 6.23 -20.20 12.26
C SER A 232 6.22 -19.32 11.02
N GLY A 233 6.93 -19.72 9.97
CA GLY A 233 6.85 -19.06 8.66
C GLY A 233 5.54 -19.39 7.97
N TRP A 234 4.78 -18.36 7.59
CA TRP A 234 3.45 -18.51 6.99
C TRP A 234 3.49 -19.22 5.64
N SER A 235 4.38 -18.78 4.75
CA SER A 235 4.48 -19.37 3.41
C SER A 235 5.40 -20.59 3.33
N SER A 236 6.50 -20.58 4.09
CA SER A 236 7.48 -21.67 4.12
C SER A 236 7.03 -22.89 4.91
N GLY A 237 6.05 -22.73 5.81
CA GLY A 237 5.54 -23.79 6.68
C GLY A 237 6.54 -24.29 7.73
N VAL A 238 7.68 -23.61 7.90
CA VAL A 238 8.66 -23.93 8.96
C VAL A 238 8.04 -23.54 10.29
N LYS A 239 7.84 -24.52 11.19
CA LYS A 239 7.13 -24.31 12.46
C LYS A 239 8.04 -24.20 13.68
N ASP A 240 7.67 -23.29 14.58
CA ASP A 240 8.19 -23.18 15.95
C ASP A 240 9.73 -23.15 16.00
N LYS A 241 10.32 -22.27 15.20
CA LYS A 241 11.77 -22.05 15.18
C LYS A 241 12.10 -20.60 15.49
N ARG A 242 13.23 -20.42 16.17
CA ARG A 242 13.90 -19.11 16.27
C ARG A 242 14.71 -18.80 15.03
N TRP A 243 15.32 -19.82 14.43
CA TRP A 243 16.20 -19.70 13.27
C TRP A 243 15.44 -20.02 11.99
N HIS A 244 15.50 -19.08 11.04
CA HIS A 244 14.88 -19.22 9.72
C HIS A 244 15.86 -18.78 8.64
N THR A 245 15.77 -19.39 7.46
CA THR A 245 16.52 -18.97 6.28
C THR A 245 15.54 -18.33 5.29
N LEU A 246 15.76 -17.04 4.99
CA LEU A 246 14.98 -16.32 3.99
C LEU A 246 15.78 -16.25 2.69
N ALA A 247 15.21 -16.75 1.60
CA ALA A 247 15.80 -16.68 0.27
C ALA A 247 16.05 -15.23 -0.16
N ASP A 248 16.95 -15.02 -1.12
CA ASP A 248 17.12 -13.69 -1.71
C ASP A 248 15.97 -13.33 -2.64
N LEU A 249 15.69 -12.03 -2.76
CA LEU A 249 14.56 -11.49 -3.51
C LEU A 249 13.22 -12.10 -3.09
N ASP A 250 13.04 -12.33 -1.80
CA ASP A 250 11.85 -12.95 -1.22
C ASP A 250 11.39 -12.19 0.03
N GLY A 251 10.17 -12.49 0.48
CA GLY A 251 9.60 -12.04 1.73
C GLY A 251 8.96 -13.19 2.51
N GLU A 252 8.80 -13.02 3.81
CA GLU A 252 8.08 -13.96 4.65
C GLU A 252 7.37 -13.23 5.80
N ILE A 253 6.27 -13.81 6.24
CA ILE A 253 5.59 -13.45 7.48
C ILE A 253 5.84 -14.56 8.50
N TYR A 254 6.38 -14.20 9.65
CA TYR A 254 6.65 -15.09 10.77
C TYR A 254 5.67 -14.84 11.89
N LEU A 255 4.84 -15.83 12.19
CA LEU A 255 3.77 -15.72 13.19
C LEU A 255 4.20 -16.34 14.52
N LYS A 256 3.84 -15.67 15.61
CA LYS A 256 3.87 -16.24 16.96
C LYS A 256 2.94 -17.46 17.03
N ALA A 257 3.12 -18.29 18.06
CA ALA A 257 2.25 -19.46 18.26
C ALA A 257 0.76 -19.04 18.28
N GLU A 258 -0.14 -19.90 17.80
CA GLU A 258 -1.58 -19.59 17.69
C GLU A 258 -2.20 -19.09 19.01
N THR A 259 -1.71 -19.59 20.16
CA THR A 259 -2.15 -19.15 21.50
C THR A 259 -1.67 -17.75 21.89
N GLY A 260 -0.72 -17.18 21.15
CA GLY A 260 -0.16 -15.84 21.34
C GLY A 260 -0.53 -14.86 20.23
N LEU A 261 -1.43 -15.24 19.31
CA LEU A 261 -1.99 -14.30 18.34
C LEU A 261 -3.02 -13.43 19.08
N GLU A 262 -2.78 -12.13 19.12
CA GLU A 262 -3.82 -11.16 19.40
C GLU A 262 -4.86 -11.26 18.29
N THR A 263 -6.08 -11.59 18.68
CA THR A 263 -7.24 -11.39 17.81
C THR A 263 -7.49 -9.88 17.71
N PRO A 264 -7.79 -9.34 16.52
CA PRO A 264 -8.26 -7.96 16.40
C PRO A 264 -9.36 -7.72 17.44
N PRO A 265 -9.36 -6.56 18.14
CA PRO A 265 -10.44 -6.23 19.05
C PRO A 265 -11.77 -6.43 18.33
N THR A 266 -12.79 -7.00 18.97
CA THR A 266 -14.12 -7.15 18.33
C THR A 266 -14.67 -5.81 17.83
N ALA A 267 -14.21 -4.70 18.43
CA ALA A 267 -14.52 -3.33 18.05
C ALA A 267 -13.75 -2.80 16.83
N ASP A 268 -12.67 -3.45 16.41
CA ASP A 268 -11.93 -3.14 15.18
C ASP A 268 -12.65 -3.84 14.02
N VAL A 269 -13.68 -3.16 13.51
CA VAL A 269 -14.61 -3.73 12.52
C VAL A 269 -14.07 -3.60 11.10
N ASN A 270 -13.07 -2.73 10.86
CA ASN A 270 -12.38 -2.66 9.57
C ASN A 270 -11.15 -3.59 9.50
N GLY A 271 -10.69 -4.13 10.64
CA GLY A 271 -9.59 -5.07 10.73
C GLY A 271 -8.22 -4.44 10.51
N ASP A 272 -8.08 -3.11 10.66
CA ASP A 272 -6.81 -2.40 10.54
C ASP A 272 -5.96 -2.48 11.82
N GLY A 273 -6.54 -3.07 12.88
CA GLY A 273 -5.97 -3.30 14.20
C GLY A 273 -5.93 -2.08 15.10
N VAL A 274 -6.58 -0.98 14.72
CA VAL A 274 -6.71 0.23 15.53
C VAL A 274 -8.17 0.62 15.62
N VAL A 275 -8.79 0.40 16.78
CA VAL A 275 -10.16 0.89 17.03
C VAL A 275 -10.16 2.42 16.99
N ASN A 276 -10.77 2.99 15.95
CA ASN A 276 -10.82 4.43 15.74
C ASN A 276 -12.15 4.89 15.12
N ILE A 277 -12.19 6.12 14.59
CA ILE A 277 -13.45 6.71 14.10
C ILE A 277 -13.94 6.01 12.84
N GLN A 278 -13.06 5.33 12.11
CA GLN A 278 -13.42 4.54 10.94
C GLN A 278 -14.29 3.35 11.33
N ASP A 279 -13.97 2.67 12.44
CA ASP A 279 -14.79 1.60 12.99
C ASP A 279 -16.18 2.08 13.39
N LEU A 280 -16.23 3.22 14.10
CA LEU A 280 -17.49 3.85 14.47
C LEU A 280 -18.34 4.20 13.24
N VAL A 281 -17.72 4.71 12.18
CA VAL A 281 -18.41 5.05 10.93
C VAL A 281 -18.96 3.80 10.25
N ILE A 282 -18.23 2.69 10.24
CA ILE A 282 -18.71 1.42 9.68
C ILE A 282 -19.93 0.93 10.43
N VAL A 283 -19.87 0.87 11.77
CA VAL A 283 -21.02 0.46 12.58
C VAL A 283 -22.20 1.43 12.41
N ALA A 284 -21.96 2.73 12.38
CA ALA A 284 -23.00 3.74 12.20
C ALA A 284 -23.71 3.62 10.84
N ASN A 285 -22.96 3.33 9.78
CA ASN A 285 -23.50 3.13 8.43
C ASN A 285 -24.29 1.83 8.30
N ALA A 286 -24.09 0.87 9.21
CA ALA A 286 -24.76 -0.43 9.21
C ALA A 286 -25.97 -0.50 10.16
N LEU A 287 -26.41 0.61 10.77
CA LEU A 287 -27.55 0.60 11.69
C LEU A 287 -28.81 -0.01 11.05
N GLY A 288 -29.37 -1.02 11.72
CA GLY A 288 -30.53 -1.79 11.27
C GLY A 288 -30.19 -3.01 10.41
N GLU A 289 -28.92 -3.21 10.05
CA GLU A 289 -28.43 -4.38 9.32
C GLU A 289 -28.07 -5.54 10.26
N ALA A 290 -27.73 -6.70 9.70
CA ALA A 290 -27.33 -7.88 10.47
C ALA A 290 -25.83 -7.94 10.81
N ALA A 291 -24.99 -7.07 10.22
CA ALA A 291 -23.55 -7.02 10.47
C ALA A 291 -22.99 -5.60 10.26
N PRO A 292 -21.96 -5.18 11.01
CA PRO A 292 -21.25 -5.93 12.07
C PRO A 292 -21.99 -5.86 13.41
N ASP A 293 -22.65 -6.98 13.78
CA ASP A 293 -23.34 -7.17 15.06
C ASP A 293 -22.32 -7.63 16.10
N LEU A 294 -21.91 -6.70 16.96
CA LEU A 294 -20.80 -6.87 17.90
C LEU A 294 -21.25 -7.47 19.23
N ASN A 295 -22.55 -7.35 19.57
CA ASN A 295 -23.11 -7.93 20.77
C ASN A 295 -23.82 -9.29 20.53
N GLY A 296 -24.03 -9.66 19.27
CA GLY A 296 -24.64 -10.93 18.84
C GLY A 296 -26.16 -10.97 19.02
N ASP A 297 -26.85 -9.83 19.09
CA ASP A 297 -28.31 -9.75 19.28
C ASP A 297 -29.12 -9.87 17.98
N GLY A 298 -28.43 -9.93 16.83
CA GLY A 298 -28.98 -10.09 15.49
C GLY A 298 -29.30 -8.79 14.77
N VAL A 299 -29.01 -7.61 15.34
CA VAL A 299 -29.22 -6.31 14.67
C VAL A 299 -28.23 -5.25 15.12
N VAL A 300 -27.55 -4.62 14.16
CA VAL A 300 -26.66 -3.49 14.43
C VAL A 300 -27.47 -2.31 14.94
N ASN A 301 -27.19 -1.88 16.16
CA ASN A 301 -27.86 -0.77 16.80
C ASN A 301 -26.89 0.09 17.64
N ILE A 302 -27.42 0.97 18.47
CA ILE A 302 -26.61 1.89 19.27
C ILE A 302 -25.69 1.15 20.26
N GLN A 303 -26.01 -0.09 20.63
CA GLN A 303 -25.18 -0.89 21.53
C GLN A 303 -23.87 -1.31 20.86
N ASP A 304 -23.87 -1.63 19.56
CA ASP A 304 -22.66 -1.92 18.79
C ASP A 304 -21.77 -0.70 18.68
N LEU A 305 -22.35 0.49 18.46
CA LEU A 305 -21.61 1.75 18.48
C LEU A 305 -20.95 2.01 19.83
N VAL A 306 -21.63 1.68 20.94
CA VAL A 306 -21.08 1.82 22.29
C VAL A 306 -19.93 0.82 22.52
N ILE A 307 -19.99 -0.38 21.95
CA ILE A 307 -18.88 -1.35 22.01
C ILE A 307 -17.62 -0.75 21.37
N VAL A 308 -17.75 -0.19 20.16
CA VAL A 308 -16.61 0.46 19.49
C VAL A 308 -16.13 1.69 20.26
N ALA A 309 -17.05 2.55 20.70
CA ALA A 309 -16.68 3.78 21.42
C ALA A 309 -15.98 3.51 22.76
N ASN A 310 -16.28 2.40 23.43
CA ASN A 310 -15.61 2.01 24.68
C ASN A 310 -14.22 1.39 24.46
N ALA A 311 -13.93 0.95 23.24
CA ALA A 311 -12.65 0.37 22.87
C ALA A 311 -11.70 1.36 22.17
N PHE A 312 -12.16 2.60 21.97
CA PHE A 312 -11.43 3.74 21.38
C PHE A 312 -10.35 4.32 22.31
#